data_AF-A0A3B8SY73-F1
#
_entry.id   AF-A0A3B8SY73-F1
#
_cell.length_a   1.000
_cell.length_b   1.000
_cell.length_c   1.000
_cell.angle_alpha   90.00
_cell.angle_beta   90.00
_cell.angle_gamma   90.00
#
_symmetry.space_group_name_H-M   'P 1'
#
loop_
_entity.id
_entity.type
_entity.pdbx_description
1 polymer ?
#
loop_
_entity_poly.entity_id
_entity_poly.type
_entity_poly.pdbx_seq_one_letter_code
_entity_poly.pdbx_strand_id
1 'polypeptide(L)'
;MKNITDTFIFGYLNKNNQLMNTVADVVKNGVTLSYDNISGAFSIINRNFKFGLKNNVIGAVKSGTIKMMINPNGPVPPSVMPYFLISVAGKKQAVVILDNVITNYDKETKYCDINNVKQFYCLLESAYIGLLCNNNPSIFTKTAIISNGSAIFADMITKVFNKEYALNVDRNRSNIITFLASKYFIINVLGLPNDDKCEYYAYRNCVNPNKMIMGTVTEQIQDSAYDDISSFILAISNIKELSDYLPGLSVRSFIQQMMMMYNPSILFSLESLPYFLFNIISVSMGANLNKQKILEPIVEKRSTLIYLELTRI
;
A
#
# COMPACT_ATOMS: atom_id res chain seq x y z
N MET A 1 13.17 7.72 0.35
CA MET A 1 11.85 7.14 -0.01
C MET A 1 11.70 7.25 -1.51
N LYS A 2 11.33 6.15 -2.17
CA LYS A 2 11.03 6.11 -3.60
C LYS A 2 9.70 6.85 -3.85
N ASN A 3 9.64 7.80 -4.78
CA ASN A 3 8.35 8.37 -5.16
C ASN A 3 7.55 7.31 -5.90
N ILE A 4 6.22 7.38 -5.81
CA ILE A 4 5.37 6.43 -6.54
C ILE A 4 5.66 6.44 -8.05
N THR A 5 6.01 7.60 -8.59
CA THR A 5 6.38 7.78 -10.00
C THR A 5 7.61 6.98 -10.43
N ASP A 6 8.46 6.62 -9.48
CA ASP A 6 9.73 5.94 -9.71
C ASP A 6 9.56 4.41 -9.57
N THR A 7 8.37 3.94 -9.20
CA THR A 7 8.09 2.50 -8.99
C THR A 7 7.87 1.77 -10.31
N PHE A 8 8.20 0.49 -10.35
CA PHE A 8 7.99 -0.36 -11.53
C PHE A 8 6.50 -0.43 -11.89
N ILE A 9 5.63 -0.60 -10.89
CA ILE A 9 4.17 -0.65 -11.10
C ILE A 9 3.65 0.65 -11.73
N PHE A 10 4.16 1.81 -11.31
CA PHE A 10 3.74 3.08 -11.90
C PHE A 10 4.21 3.19 -13.34
N GLY A 11 5.46 2.84 -13.63
CA GLY A 11 5.97 2.82 -15.01
C GLY A 11 5.12 1.94 -15.94
N TYR A 12 4.67 0.78 -15.44
CA TYR A 12 3.78 -0.11 -16.18
C TYR A 12 2.40 0.49 -16.44
N LEU A 13 1.76 1.08 -15.42
CA LEU A 13 0.42 1.69 -15.53
C LEU A 13 0.43 3.04 -16.27
N ASN A 14 1.54 3.76 -16.23
CA ASN A 14 1.72 5.05 -16.88
C ASN A 14 2.31 4.92 -18.30
N LYS A 15 2.21 3.75 -18.94
CA LYS A 15 2.62 3.59 -20.34
C LYS A 15 1.91 4.64 -21.21
N ASN A 16 2.67 5.30 -22.08
CA ASN A 16 2.18 6.40 -22.92
C ASN A 16 1.56 7.58 -22.12
N ASN A 17 2.01 7.81 -20.88
CA ASN A 17 1.51 8.86 -19.98
C ASN A 17 0.01 8.77 -19.64
N GLN A 18 -0.62 7.60 -19.82
CA GLN A 18 -2.07 7.45 -19.61
C GLN A 18 -2.48 7.81 -18.18
N LEU A 19 -1.79 7.28 -17.18
CA LEU A 19 -2.12 7.52 -15.77
C LEU A 19 -1.92 9.00 -15.38
N MET A 20 -0.79 9.60 -15.81
CA MET A 20 -0.51 11.01 -15.56
C MET A 20 -1.51 11.95 -16.24
N ASN A 21 -1.93 11.63 -17.47
CA ASN A 21 -2.97 12.39 -18.17
C ASN A 21 -4.30 12.30 -17.44
N THR A 22 -4.69 11.12 -16.96
CA THR A 22 -5.90 10.94 -16.14
C THR A 22 -5.82 11.74 -14.83
N VAL A 23 -4.69 11.69 -14.12
CA VAL A 23 -4.46 12.48 -12.90
C VAL A 23 -4.55 13.97 -13.18
N ALA A 24 -3.92 14.44 -14.27
CA ALA A 24 -3.97 15.84 -14.67
C ALA A 24 -5.38 16.29 -15.07
N ASP A 25 -6.15 15.40 -15.72
CA ASP A 25 -7.54 15.66 -16.09
C ASP A 25 -8.42 15.82 -14.84
N VAL A 26 -8.30 14.93 -13.85
CA VAL A 26 -9.00 15.09 -12.57
C VAL A 26 -8.68 16.43 -11.92
N VAL A 27 -7.40 16.81 -11.86
CA VAL A 27 -6.99 18.06 -11.18
C VAL A 27 -7.52 19.30 -11.91
N LYS A 28 -7.59 19.27 -13.24
CA LYS A 28 -8.00 20.41 -14.08
C LYS A 28 -9.52 20.51 -14.26
N ASN A 29 -10.15 19.37 -14.56
CA ASN A 29 -11.53 19.27 -15.04
C ASN A 29 -12.47 18.62 -14.02
N GLY A 30 -11.93 17.98 -12.98
CA GLY A 30 -12.72 17.35 -11.92
C GLY A 30 -13.45 18.37 -11.03
N VAL A 31 -14.51 17.90 -10.39
CA VAL A 31 -15.30 18.70 -9.45
C VAL A 31 -14.75 18.48 -8.04
N THR A 32 -14.35 19.57 -7.39
CA THR A 32 -13.99 19.54 -5.97
C THR A 32 -15.26 19.57 -5.11
N LEU A 33 -15.39 18.61 -4.20
CA LEU A 33 -16.47 18.52 -3.23
C LEU A 33 -16.02 19.13 -1.90
N SER A 34 -16.84 20.00 -1.33
CA SER A 34 -16.61 20.58 0.00
C SER A 34 -17.11 19.67 1.11
N TYR A 35 -16.79 20.02 2.35
CA TYR A 35 -17.36 19.38 3.54
C TYR A 35 -18.90 19.43 3.54
N ASP A 36 -19.47 20.53 3.08
CA ASP A 36 -20.92 20.76 3.10
C ASP A 36 -21.66 19.92 2.06
N ASN A 37 -21.04 19.69 0.90
CA ASN A 37 -21.59 18.83 -0.16
C ASN A 37 -21.84 17.39 0.31
N ILE A 38 -21.11 16.93 1.34
CA ILE A 38 -21.15 15.55 1.85
C ILE A 38 -21.33 15.52 3.38
N SER A 39 -22.02 16.52 3.93
CA SER A 39 -22.16 16.74 5.38
C SER A 39 -22.84 15.57 6.11
N GLY A 40 -23.70 14.82 5.44
CA GLY A 40 -24.32 13.60 5.97
C GLY A 40 -23.29 12.53 6.36
N ALA A 41 -22.32 12.25 5.49
CA ALA A 41 -21.26 11.28 5.77
C ALA A 41 -20.37 11.73 6.94
N PHE A 42 -19.98 13.00 6.98
CA PHE A 42 -19.21 13.56 8.09
C PHE A 42 -19.96 13.53 9.42
N SER A 43 -21.28 13.72 9.40
CA SER A 43 -22.11 13.60 10.61
C SER A 43 -22.08 12.18 11.17
N ILE A 44 -22.14 11.17 10.30
CA ILE A 44 -22.00 9.75 10.69
C ILE A 44 -20.60 9.47 11.23
N ILE A 45 -19.54 9.94 10.55
CA ILE A 45 -18.15 9.79 10.99
C ILE A 45 -17.94 10.39 12.37
N ASN A 46 -18.38 11.64 12.59
CA ASN A 46 -18.18 12.34 13.85
C ASN A 46 -18.80 11.58 15.03
N ARG A 47 -20.01 11.06 14.85
CA ARG A 47 -20.77 10.34 15.89
C ARG A 47 -20.25 8.93 16.15
N ASN A 48 -19.93 8.18 15.10
CA ASN A 48 -19.76 6.73 15.20
C ASN A 48 -18.30 6.29 15.20
N PHE A 49 -17.38 7.06 14.63
CA PHE A 49 -16.01 6.60 14.39
C PHE A 49 -15.10 7.01 15.55
N LYS A 50 -14.29 6.06 16.03
CA LYS A 50 -13.37 6.22 17.17
C LYS A 50 -11.88 6.12 16.77
N PHE A 51 -11.57 6.42 15.52
CA PHE A 51 -10.21 6.38 14.99
C PHE A 51 -9.39 7.56 15.51
N GLY A 52 -8.12 7.30 15.88
CA GLY A 52 -7.25 8.29 16.52
C GLY A 52 -6.94 9.51 15.64
N LEU A 53 -6.90 9.31 14.32
CA LEU A 53 -6.62 10.39 13.36
C LEU A 53 -7.87 11.17 12.90
N LYS A 54 -9.07 10.82 13.37
CA LYS A 54 -10.34 11.36 12.87
C LYS A 54 -10.38 12.88 12.81
N ASN A 55 -10.01 13.54 13.90
CA ASN A 55 -10.10 15.00 13.97
C ASN A 55 -9.08 15.66 13.04
N ASN A 56 -7.88 15.08 12.90
CA ASN A 56 -6.86 15.55 11.98
C ASN A 56 -7.29 15.39 10.53
N VAL A 57 -7.89 14.25 10.16
CA VAL A 57 -8.41 13.99 8.82
C VAL A 57 -9.51 14.99 8.46
N ILE A 58 -10.48 15.20 9.36
CA ILE A 58 -11.56 16.17 9.15
C ILE A 58 -11.00 17.60 9.05
N GLY A 59 -10.03 17.96 9.90
CA GLY A 59 -9.34 19.25 9.83
C GLY A 59 -8.57 19.44 8.51
N ALA A 60 -7.94 18.39 7.99
CA ALA A 60 -7.24 18.40 6.72
C ALA A 60 -8.19 18.59 5.52
N VAL A 61 -9.40 18.00 5.58
CA VAL A 61 -10.46 18.27 4.59
C VAL A 61 -10.94 19.73 4.67
N LYS A 62 -11.29 20.20 5.88
CA LYS A 62 -11.80 21.58 6.07
C LYS A 62 -10.80 22.67 5.67
N SER A 63 -9.51 22.42 5.87
CA SER A 63 -8.43 23.34 5.46
C SER A 63 -8.07 23.25 3.98
N GLY A 64 -8.63 22.30 3.23
CA GLY A 64 -8.28 22.05 1.83
C GLY A 64 -6.92 21.37 1.64
N THR A 65 -6.32 20.86 2.71
CA THR A 65 -5.10 20.02 2.64
C THR A 65 -5.40 18.67 1.99
N ILE A 66 -6.60 18.14 2.23
CA ILE A 66 -7.20 17.03 1.48
C ILE A 66 -8.30 17.60 0.58
N LYS A 67 -8.17 17.38 -0.72
CA LYS A 67 -9.19 17.70 -1.73
C LYS A 67 -9.95 16.46 -2.10
N MET A 68 -11.26 16.50 -1.90
CA MET A 68 -12.19 15.47 -2.34
C MET A 68 -12.60 15.79 -3.78
N MET A 69 -12.33 14.89 -4.71
CA MET A 69 -12.58 15.13 -6.13
C MET A 69 -13.36 13.99 -6.76
N ILE A 70 -14.19 14.35 -7.73
CA ILE A 70 -14.86 13.44 -8.66
C ILE A 70 -14.60 13.90 -10.09
N ASN A 71 -14.63 13.00 -11.06
CA ASN A 71 -14.49 13.33 -12.47
C ASN A 71 -15.65 12.75 -13.29
N PRO A 72 -16.88 13.29 -13.13
CA PRO A 72 -18.10 12.65 -13.63
C PRO A 72 -18.18 12.55 -15.16
N ASN A 73 -17.40 13.36 -15.89
CA ASN A 73 -17.41 13.38 -17.36
C ASN A 73 -16.04 13.02 -17.96
N GLY A 74 -15.08 12.58 -17.15
CA GLY A 74 -13.70 12.33 -17.58
C GLY A 74 -13.16 10.99 -17.11
N PRO A 75 -11.93 10.63 -17.49
CA PRO A 75 -11.27 9.43 -17.01
C PRO A 75 -11.05 9.49 -15.49
N VAL A 76 -11.19 8.33 -14.85
CA VAL A 76 -10.97 8.15 -13.41
C VAL A 76 -9.70 7.33 -13.20
N PRO A 77 -8.81 7.71 -12.27
CA PRO A 77 -7.66 6.88 -11.91
C PRO A 77 -8.08 5.46 -11.52
N PRO A 78 -7.28 4.44 -11.85
CA PRO A 78 -7.57 3.07 -11.47
C PRO A 78 -7.63 2.91 -9.95
N SER A 79 -8.39 1.94 -9.44
CA SER A 79 -8.61 1.72 -8.00
C SER A 79 -7.35 1.43 -7.18
N VAL A 80 -6.24 1.07 -7.84
CA VAL A 80 -4.90 0.98 -7.24
C VAL A 80 -4.37 2.35 -6.79
N MET A 81 -4.86 3.44 -7.37
CA MET A 81 -4.49 4.83 -7.08
C MET A 81 -5.69 5.66 -6.56
N PRO A 82 -6.30 5.31 -5.42
CA PRO A 82 -7.52 5.99 -4.97
C PRO A 82 -7.26 7.39 -4.40
N TYR A 83 -5.99 7.73 -4.15
CA TYR A 83 -5.55 9.07 -3.84
C TYR A 83 -4.15 9.30 -4.43
N PHE A 84 -3.74 10.56 -4.51
CA PHE A 84 -2.38 10.96 -4.87
C PHE A 84 -2.00 12.31 -4.27
N LEU A 85 -0.70 12.59 -4.20
CA LEU A 85 -0.19 13.85 -3.66
C LEU A 85 0.22 14.80 -4.79
N ILE A 86 -0.18 16.06 -4.68
CA ILE A 86 0.22 17.14 -5.58
C ILE A 86 0.92 18.26 -4.81
N SER A 87 1.72 19.05 -5.51
CA SER A 87 2.30 20.28 -4.98
C SER A 87 1.56 21.48 -5.55
N VAL A 88 1.00 22.31 -4.67
CA VAL A 88 0.32 23.56 -5.03
C VAL A 88 0.96 24.69 -4.24
N ALA A 89 1.55 25.67 -4.95
CA ALA A 89 2.28 26.79 -4.34
C ALA A 89 3.30 26.36 -3.27
N GLY A 90 4.07 25.31 -3.55
CA GLY A 90 5.08 24.76 -2.64
C GLY A 90 4.55 23.92 -1.47
N LYS A 91 3.23 23.85 -1.26
CA LYS A 91 2.60 23.00 -0.24
C LYS A 91 2.08 21.70 -0.84
N LYS A 92 2.25 20.60 -0.12
CA LYS A 92 1.69 19.30 -0.50
C LYS A 92 0.21 19.23 -0.14
N GLN A 93 -0.61 18.83 -1.09
CA GLN A 93 -2.03 18.53 -0.91
C GLN A 93 -2.29 17.09 -1.34
N ALA A 94 -3.20 16.41 -0.66
CA ALA A 94 -3.69 15.12 -1.12
C ALA A 94 -4.98 15.30 -1.91
N VAL A 95 -5.10 14.60 -3.03
CA VAL A 95 -6.32 14.50 -3.82
C VAL A 95 -6.88 13.09 -3.63
N VAL A 96 -8.14 13.00 -3.20
CA VAL A 96 -8.87 11.74 -3.00
C VAL A 96 -9.94 11.62 -4.06
N ILE A 97 -9.95 10.49 -4.75
CA ILE A 97 -10.88 10.20 -5.85
C ILE A 97 -12.10 9.48 -5.29
N LEU A 98 -13.28 10.08 -5.45
CA LEU A 98 -14.51 9.61 -4.81
C LEU A 98 -15.51 8.98 -5.78
N ASP A 99 -15.20 8.90 -7.08
CA ASP A 99 -16.11 8.41 -8.13
C ASP A 99 -16.71 7.03 -7.81
N ASN A 100 -15.96 6.15 -7.13
CA ASN A 100 -16.42 4.81 -6.78
C ASN A 100 -17.20 4.70 -5.45
N VAL A 101 -17.31 5.79 -4.68
CA VAL A 101 -17.99 5.80 -3.36
C VAL A 101 -19.15 6.80 -3.28
N ILE A 102 -19.25 7.74 -4.22
CA ILE A 102 -20.37 8.66 -4.31
C ILE A 102 -21.57 8.03 -5.02
N THR A 103 -22.76 8.45 -4.62
CA THR A 103 -24.04 8.14 -5.26
C THR A 103 -24.89 9.40 -5.35
N ASN A 104 -25.86 9.43 -6.27
CA ASN A 104 -26.82 10.54 -6.41
C ASN A 104 -26.16 11.93 -6.58
N TYR A 105 -25.11 12.02 -7.39
CA TYR A 105 -24.45 13.30 -7.64
C TYR A 105 -25.35 14.24 -8.46
N ASP A 106 -25.68 15.38 -7.86
CA ASP A 106 -26.39 16.47 -8.51
C ASP A 106 -25.39 17.50 -9.07
N LYS A 107 -25.46 17.77 -10.37
CA LYS A 107 -24.57 18.70 -11.07
C LYS A 107 -24.80 20.16 -10.68
N GLU A 108 -26.02 20.54 -10.31
CA GLU A 108 -26.38 21.93 -10.00
C GLU A 108 -25.95 22.29 -8.59
N THR A 109 -26.33 21.47 -7.61
CA THR A 109 -26.07 21.72 -6.18
C THR A 109 -24.71 21.17 -5.72
N LYS A 110 -24.09 20.30 -6.53
CA LYS A 110 -22.92 19.47 -6.17
C LYS A 110 -23.16 18.54 -4.98
N TYR A 111 -24.41 18.36 -4.57
CA TYR A 111 -24.78 17.43 -3.52
C TYR A 111 -24.49 15.99 -3.97
N CYS A 112 -23.97 15.17 -3.06
CA CYS A 112 -23.89 13.73 -3.27
C CYS A 112 -24.02 12.96 -1.96
N ASP A 113 -24.52 11.74 -2.09
CA ASP A 113 -24.57 10.77 -1.00
C ASP A 113 -23.32 9.88 -1.01
N ILE A 114 -22.99 9.32 0.15
CA ILE A 114 -21.93 8.31 0.29
C ILE A 114 -22.57 6.97 0.62
N ASN A 115 -22.39 6.00 -0.28
CA ASN A 115 -22.95 4.66 -0.12
C ASN A 115 -22.34 3.89 1.06
N ASN A 116 -21.05 4.11 1.31
CA ASN A 116 -20.26 3.39 2.30
C ASN A 116 -19.32 4.35 3.02
N VAL A 117 -19.78 4.83 4.18
CA VAL A 117 -19.05 5.81 4.99
C VAL A 117 -17.71 5.27 5.49
N LYS A 118 -17.56 3.95 5.68
CA LYS A 118 -16.28 3.34 6.06
C LYS A 118 -15.26 3.42 4.94
N GLN A 119 -15.67 3.09 3.71
CA GLN A 119 -14.80 3.23 2.53
C GLN A 119 -14.38 4.67 2.34
N PHE A 120 -15.36 5.59 2.35
CA PHE A 120 -15.10 7.01 2.23
C PHE A 120 -14.07 7.50 3.25
N TYR A 121 -14.27 7.23 4.53
CA TYR A 121 -13.33 7.65 5.57
C TYR A 121 -11.95 6.98 5.43
N CYS A 122 -11.91 5.69 5.06
CA CYS A 122 -10.66 4.98 4.82
C CYS A 122 -9.82 5.65 3.73
N LEU A 123 -10.46 6.12 2.64
CA LEU A 123 -9.79 6.87 1.58
C LEU A 123 -9.22 8.20 2.09
N LEU A 124 -9.99 8.95 2.87
CA LEU A 124 -9.54 10.22 3.46
C LEU A 124 -8.37 10.02 4.43
N GLU A 125 -8.47 9.03 5.33
CA GLU A 125 -7.42 8.75 6.29
C GLU A 125 -6.15 8.23 5.62
N SER A 126 -6.28 7.42 4.58
CA SER A 126 -5.13 6.93 3.80
C SER A 126 -4.40 8.06 3.08
N ALA A 127 -5.14 9.02 2.52
CA ALA A 127 -4.56 10.22 1.93
C ALA A 127 -3.87 11.12 2.96
N TYR A 128 -4.46 11.26 4.16
CA TYR A 128 -3.83 11.94 5.28
C TYR A 128 -2.52 11.28 5.69
N ILE A 129 -2.49 9.94 5.76
CA ILE A 129 -1.27 9.18 6.06
C ILE A 129 -0.23 9.32 4.95
N GLY A 130 -0.64 9.39 3.69
CA GLY A 130 0.25 9.75 2.59
C GLY A 130 0.95 11.10 2.83
N LEU A 131 0.22 12.10 3.31
CA LEU A 131 0.79 13.39 3.72
C LEU A 131 1.73 13.25 4.92
N LEU A 132 1.36 12.47 5.94
CA LEU A 132 2.22 12.21 7.10
C LEU A 132 3.54 11.57 6.70
N CYS A 133 3.51 10.54 5.86
CA CYS A 133 4.69 9.87 5.32
C CYS A 133 5.58 10.82 4.50
N ASN A 134 4.98 11.70 3.70
CA ASN A 134 5.71 12.71 2.95
C ASN A 134 6.38 13.75 3.87
N ASN A 135 5.68 14.20 4.91
CA ASN A 135 6.13 15.29 5.77
C ASN A 135 7.04 14.84 6.91
N ASN A 136 6.99 13.54 7.29
CA ASN A 136 7.73 12.99 8.42
C ASN A 136 8.54 11.75 8.01
N PRO A 137 9.74 11.94 7.42
CA PRO A 137 10.62 10.83 7.03
C PRO A 137 11.07 9.95 8.21
N SER A 138 10.89 10.36 9.46
CA SER A 138 11.21 9.54 10.63
C SER A 138 10.25 8.35 10.83
N ILE A 139 9.10 8.33 10.15
CA ILE A 139 8.14 7.20 10.19
C ILE A 139 8.80 5.90 9.72
N PHE A 140 9.61 5.98 8.67
CA PHE A 140 10.26 4.81 8.04
C PHE A 140 11.24 4.11 8.99
N THR A 141 11.79 4.84 9.96
CA THR A 141 12.78 4.31 10.92
C THR A 141 12.15 3.82 12.23
N LYS A 142 10.83 3.91 12.39
CA LYS A 142 10.15 3.47 13.62
C LYS A 142 10.17 1.94 13.71
N THR A 143 10.60 1.42 14.85
CA THR A 143 10.70 -0.03 15.10
C THR A 143 9.40 -0.77 14.81
N ALA A 144 8.24 -0.23 15.19
CA ALA A 144 6.96 -0.90 14.94
C ALA A 144 6.61 -0.93 13.45
N ILE A 145 7.00 0.08 12.66
CA ILE A 145 6.80 0.10 11.20
C ILE A 145 7.72 -0.94 10.55
N ILE A 146 8.98 -0.99 10.96
CA ILE A 146 9.96 -1.96 10.44
C ILE A 146 9.54 -3.39 10.79
N SER A 147 9.31 -3.69 12.07
CA SER A 147 9.05 -5.05 12.52
C SER A 147 7.69 -5.58 12.05
N ASN A 148 6.62 -4.82 12.27
CA ASN A 148 5.28 -5.26 11.91
C ASN A 148 5.03 -5.15 10.41
N GLY A 149 5.55 -4.10 9.77
CA GLY A 149 5.42 -3.90 8.33
C GLY A 149 6.14 -4.98 7.53
N SER A 150 7.40 -5.28 7.87
CA SER A 150 8.14 -6.35 7.20
C SER A 150 7.48 -7.71 7.39
N ALA A 151 6.95 -8.01 8.58
CA ALA A 151 6.26 -9.26 8.85
C ALA A 151 4.96 -9.38 8.03
N ILE A 152 4.12 -8.34 8.02
CA ILE A 152 2.89 -8.33 7.20
C ILE A 152 3.25 -8.50 5.72
N PHE A 153 4.21 -7.72 5.21
CA PHE A 153 4.61 -7.76 3.82
C PHE A 153 5.13 -9.15 3.43
N ALA A 154 6.02 -9.72 4.24
CA ALA A 154 6.55 -11.05 4.00
C ALA A 154 5.47 -12.13 4.04
N ASP A 155 4.56 -12.10 5.02
CA ASP A 155 3.43 -13.03 5.09
C ASP A 155 2.54 -12.93 3.84
N MET A 156 2.33 -11.72 3.30
CA MET A 156 1.57 -11.52 2.06
C MET A 156 2.27 -12.14 0.85
N ILE A 157 3.55 -11.87 0.66
CA ILE A 157 4.31 -12.42 -0.47
C ILE A 157 4.40 -13.94 -0.35
N THR A 158 4.83 -14.45 0.81
CA THR A 158 4.98 -15.89 1.06
C THR A 158 3.66 -16.64 0.86
N LYS A 159 2.51 -16.06 1.22
CA LYS A 159 1.21 -16.69 0.97
C LYS A 159 0.90 -16.85 -0.51
N VAL A 160 1.29 -15.90 -1.36
CA VAL A 160 1.16 -16.02 -2.82
C VAL A 160 2.00 -17.16 -3.34
N PHE A 161 3.28 -17.21 -2.93
CA PHE A 161 4.17 -18.31 -3.32
C PHE A 161 3.70 -19.67 -2.82
N ASN A 162 3.23 -19.76 -1.58
CA ASN A 162 2.72 -21.02 -1.02
C ASN A 162 1.47 -21.50 -1.75
N LYS A 163 0.57 -20.59 -2.16
CA LYS A 163 -0.62 -20.96 -2.91
C LYS A 163 -0.27 -21.46 -4.31
N GLU A 164 0.64 -20.78 -5.00
CA GLU A 164 0.96 -21.06 -6.40
C GLU A 164 1.89 -22.26 -6.57
N TYR A 165 2.88 -22.40 -5.68
CA TYR A 165 4.00 -23.33 -5.85
C TYR A 165 4.12 -24.35 -4.71
N ALA A 166 3.17 -24.35 -3.76
CA ALA A 166 3.16 -25.27 -2.62
C ALA A 166 4.47 -25.27 -1.80
N LEU A 167 5.15 -24.12 -1.69
CA LEU A 167 6.44 -24.04 -0.97
C LEU A 167 6.31 -24.35 0.52
N ASN A 168 5.12 -24.24 1.11
CA ASN A 168 4.86 -24.58 2.51
C ASN A 168 5.03 -26.08 2.84
N VAL A 169 5.15 -26.95 1.84
CA VAL A 169 5.54 -28.35 2.03
C VAL A 169 6.94 -28.46 2.62
N ASP A 170 7.85 -27.54 2.25
CA ASP A 170 9.19 -27.44 2.82
C ASP A 170 9.34 -26.09 3.55
N ARG A 171 9.44 -26.16 4.87
CA ARG A 171 9.59 -24.97 5.72
C ARG A 171 10.77 -24.09 5.31
N ASN A 172 11.88 -24.68 4.87
CA ASN A 172 13.05 -23.89 4.48
C ASN A 172 12.75 -23.05 3.24
N ARG A 173 12.05 -23.60 2.24
CA ARG A 173 11.67 -22.86 1.02
C ARG A 173 10.73 -21.71 1.33
N SER A 174 9.71 -21.97 2.17
CA SER A 174 8.83 -20.89 2.64
C SER A 174 9.59 -19.83 3.44
N ASN A 175 10.56 -20.22 4.28
CA ASN A 175 11.38 -19.28 5.04
C ASN A 175 12.30 -18.45 4.14
N ILE A 176 12.83 -19.00 3.04
CA ILE A 176 13.62 -18.24 2.06
C ILE A 176 12.78 -17.09 1.50
N ILE A 177 11.55 -17.35 1.03
CA ILE A 177 10.67 -16.30 0.52
C ILE A 177 10.33 -15.28 1.61
N THR A 178 9.99 -15.72 2.82
CA THR A 178 9.68 -14.83 3.94
C THR A 178 10.85 -13.91 4.29
N PHE A 179 12.07 -14.46 4.33
CA PHE A 179 13.29 -13.73 4.63
C PHE A 179 13.55 -12.67 3.56
N LEU A 180 13.51 -13.05 2.29
CA LEU A 180 13.80 -12.16 1.17
C LEU A 180 12.74 -11.08 0.98
N ALA A 181 11.46 -11.43 1.14
CA ALA A 181 10.37 -10.45 1.10
C ALA A 181 10.47 -9.46 2.27
N SER A 182 10.91 -9.90 3.44
CA SER A 182 11.18 -9.01 4.57
C SER A 182 12.34 -8.04 4.26
N LYS A 183 13.46 -8.55 3.73
CA LYS A 183 14.60 -7.69 3.31
C LYS A 183 14.15 -6.69 2.25
N TYR A 184 13.40 -7.15 1.24
CA TYR A 184 12.87 -6.29 0.19
C TYR A 184 11.98 -5.17 0.74
N PHE A 185 11.08 -5.46 1.69
CA PHE A 185 10.28 -4.40 2.33
C PHE A 185 11.16 -3.35 3.02
N ILE A 186 12.17 -3.79 3.79
CA ILE A 186 13.05 -2.90 4.54
C ILE A 186 13.91 -2.06 3.60
N ILE A 187 14.48 -2.67 2.57
CA ILE A 187 15.40 -2.01 1.64
C ILE A 187 14.64 -1.13 0.64
N ASN A 188 13.66 -1.71 -0.06
CA ASN A 188 12.95 -1.02 -1.13
C ASN A 188 11.84 -0.10 -0.60
N VAL A 189 10.91 -0.65 0.17
CA VAL A 189 9.67 0.05 0.57
C VAL A 189 9.95 1.10 1.64
N LEU A 190 10.83 0.80 2.60
CA LEU A 190 11.24 1.78 3.63
C LEU A 190 12.45 2.62 3.21
N GLY A 191 13.26 2.15 2.25
CA GLY A 191 14.48 2.86 1.83
C GLY A 191 15.60 2.79 2.85
N LEU A 192 15.68 1.71 3.65
CA LEU A 192 16.71 1.50 4.66
C LEU A 192 17.89 0.69 4.08
N PRO A 193 19.10 0.82 4.65
CA PRO A 193 20.27 0.09 4.13
C PRO A 193 20.14 -1.44 4.32
N ASN A 194 20.76 -2.19 3.41
CA ASN A 194 20.96 -3.63 3.55
C ASN A 194 22.11 -3.90 4.54
N ASP A 195 21.81 -3.85 5.84
CA ASP A 195 22.76 -4.06 6.94
C ASP A 195 22.33 -5.20 7.88
N ASP A 196 23.15 -5.47 8.91
CA ASP A 196 22.87 -6.49 9.93
C ASP A 196 21.50 -6.30 10.62
N LYS A 197 21.01 -5.05 10.73
CA LYS A 197 19.69 -4.80 11.32
C LYS A 197 18.59 -5.24 10.37
N CYS A 198 18.72 -4.94 9.08
CA CYS A 198 17.81 -5.45 8.05
C CYS A 198 17.72 -6.98 8.11
N GLU A 199 18.87 -7.66 8.16
CA GLU A 199 18.92 -9.12 8.26
C GLU A 199 18.29 -9.64 9.55
N TYR A 200 18.57 -8.99 10.69
CA TYR A 200 18.00 -9.36 11.97
C TYR A 200 16.47 -9.30 11.96
N TYR A 201 15.87 -8.23 11.42
CA TYR A 201 14.42 -8.13 11.30
C TYR A 201 13.85 -9.19 10.36
N ALA A 202 14.48 -9.39 9.20
CA ALA A 202 14.05 -10.39 8.23
C ALA A 202 14.10 -11.82 8.79
N TYR A 203 15.17 -12.16 9.51
CA TYR A 203 15.36 -13.46 10.14
C TYR A 203 14.28 -13.75 11.19
N ARG A 204 13.89 -12.73 11.97
CA ARG A 204 12.84 -12.85 13.01
C ARG A 204 11.45 -13.11 12.48
N ASN A 205 11.18 -12.81 11.20
CA ASN A 205 9.90 -13.09 10.57
C ASN A 205 9.76 -14.56 10.14
N CYS A 206 10.87 -15.31 10.10
CA CYS A 206 10.87 -16.71 9.69
C CYS A 206 10.47 -17.65 10.85
N VAL A 207 9.93 -18.81 10.52
CA VAL A 207 9.56 -19.84 11.51
C VAL A 207 10.67 -20.87 11.61
N ASN A 208 11.40 -20.89 12.74
CA ASN A 208 12.56 -21.77 12.95
C ASN A 208 13.54 -21.80 11.76
N PRO A 209 14.06 -20.64 11.33
CA PRO A 209 14.96 -20.55 10.18
C PRO A 209 16.28 -21.31 10.37
N ASN A 210 16.80 -21.87 9.29
CA ASN A 210 18.16 -22.42 9.24
C ASN A 210 19.14 -21.30 8.83
N LYS A 211 19.99 -20.88 9.76
CA LYS A 211 20.96 -19.78 9.55
C LYS A 211 21.92 -20.04 8.39
N MET A 212 22.36 -21.28 8.18
CA MET A 212 23.28 -21.63 7.10
C MET A 212 22.61 -21.42 5.74
N ILE A 213 21.37 -21.89 5.58
CA ILE A 213 20.60 -21.71 4.32
C ILE A 213 20.35 -20.22 4.05
N MET A 214 19.96 -19.44 5.06
CA MET A 214 19.75 -18.00 4.88
C MET A 214 21.04 -17.27 4.47
N GLY A 215 22.19 -17.69 5.01
CA GLY A 215 23.50 -17.18 4.61
C GLY A 215 23.80 -17.48 3.14
N THR A 216 23.66 -18.74 2.72
CA THR A 216 23.88 -19.15 1.33
C THR A 216 22.97 -18.42 0.34
N VAL A 217 21.70 -18.21 0.70
CA VAL A 217 20.77 -17.46 -0.14
C VAL A 217 21.15 -15.98 -0.23
N THR A 218 21.62 -15.39 0.88
CA THR A 218 22.06 -13.99 0.90
C THR A 218 23.25 -13.77 -0.03
N GLU A 219 24.20 -14.71 -0.06
CA GLU A 219 25.35 -14.66 -0.98
C GLU A 219 24.97 -14.79 -2.47
N GLN A 220 23.82 -15.41 -2.77
CA GLN A 220 23.32 -15.56 -4.14
C GLN A 220 22.62 -14.30 -4.67
N ILE A 221 22.26 -13.35 -3.81
CA ILE A 221 21.44 -12.19 -4.17
C ILE A 221 22.27 -10.91 -4.13
N GLN A 222 22.30 -10.22 -5.26
CA GLN A 222 22.93 -8.91 -5.39
C GLN A 222 22.03 -7.81 -4.83
N ASP A 223 22.60 -6.70 -4.36
CA ASP A 223 21.84 -5.57 -3.81
C ASP A 223 20.82 -5.01 -4.81
N SER A 224 21.14 -5.01 -6.11
CA SER A 224 20.23 -4.57 -7.18
C SER A 224 18.95 -5.39 -7.29
N ALA A 225 18.90 -6.59 -6.71
CA ALA A 225 17.67 -7.36 -6.61
C ALA A 225 16.60 -6.66 -5.77
N TYR A 226 16.97 -5.67 -4.95
CA TYR A 226 16.05 -4.92 -4.12
C TYR A 226 15.66 -3.55 -4.72
N ASP A 227 16.06 -3.22 -5.95
CA ASP A 227 15.79 -1.92 -6.57
C ASP A 227 14.31 -1.72 -6.93
N ASP A 228 13.64 -2.78 -7.38
CA ASP A 228 12.22 -2.81 -7.69
C ASP A 228 11.66 -4.25 -7.68
N ILE A 229 10.33 -4.35 -7.78
CA ILE A 229 9.65 -5.64 -7.70
C ILE A 229 10.00 -6.56 -8.88
N SER A 230 10.36 -6.01 -10.04
CA SER A 230 10.73 -6.81 -11.21
C SER A 230 12.07 -7.51 -10.95
N SER A 231 13.08 -6.74 -10.55
CA SER A 231 14.42 -7.24 -10.21
C SER A 231 14.37 -8.26 -9.06
N PHE A 232 13.52 -8.00 -8.05
CA PHE A 232 13.32 -8.91 -6.94
C PHE A 232 12.75 -10.27 -7.35
N ILE A 233 11.69 -10.28 -8.17
CA ILE A 233 11.07 -11.52 -8.63
C ILE A 233 12.00 -12.30 -9.56
N LEU A 234 12.74 -11.61 -10.43
CA LEU A 234 13.75 -12.23 -11.27
C LEU A 234 14.88 -12.85 -10.43
N ALA A 235 15.34 -12.17 -9.38
CA ALA A 235 16.34 -12.74 -8.47
C ALA A 235 15.81 -14.01 -7.78
N ILE A 236 14.57 -13.98 -7.27
CA ILE A 236 13.94 -15.17 -6.65
C ILE A 236 13.90 -16.36 -7.60
N SER A 237 13.55 -16.16 -8.88
CA SER A 237 13.49 -17.26 -9.85
C SER A 237 14.83 -17.95 -10.09
N ASN A 238 15.95 -17.30 -9.75
CA ASN A 238 17.31 -17.80 -9.98
C ASN A 238 17.98 -18.38 -8.73
N ILE A 239 17.31 -18.38 -7.57
CA ILE A 239 17.84 -18.97 -6.34
C ILE A 239 17.83 -20.49 -6.48
N LYS A 240 18.99 -21.13 -6.31
CA LYS A 240 19.16 -22.58 -6.55
C LYS A 240 18.24 -23.44 -5.68
N GLU A 241 18.01 -23.02 -4.44
CA GLU A 241 17.13 -23.70 -3.50
C GLU A 241 15.65 -23.63 -3.88
N LEU A 242 15.27 -22.76 -4.82
CA LEU A 242 13.90 -22.49 -5.22
C LEU A 242 13.60 -22.73 -6.70
N SER A 243 14.58 -22.59 -7.60
CA SER A 243 14.37 -22.53 -9.05
C SER A 243 13.55 -23.69 -9.60
N ASP A 244 13.83 -24.91 -9.11
CA ASP A 244 13.15 -26.13 -9.55
C ASP A 244 11.68 -26.20 -9.09
N TYR A 245 11.30 -25.38 -8.11
CA TYR A 245 9.98 -25.33 -7.50
C TYR A 245 9.16 -24.12 -7.95
N LEU A 246 9.71 -23.25 -8.81
CA LEU A 246 9.06 -22.03 -9.28
C LEU A 246 8.81 -22.05 -10.80
N PRO A 247 8.18 -23.11 -11.35
CA PRO A 247 7.98 -23.23 -12.79
C PRO A 247 7.12 -22.07 -13.31
N GLY A 248 7.62 -21.35 -14.31
CA GLY A 248 6.88 -20.25 -14.94
C GLY A 248 6.73 -18.99 -14.07
N LEU A 249 7.54 -18.86 -13.00
CA LEU A 249 7.62 -17.59 -12.28
C LEU A 249 8.17 -16.51 -13.21
N SER A 250 7.39 -15.45 -13.37
CA SER A 250 7.74 -14.24 -14.10
C SER A 250 7.16 -13.05 -13.35
N VAL A 251 7.66 -11.84 -13.62
CA VAL A 251 7.12 -10.61 -13.04
C VAL A 251 5.62 -10.48 -13.33
N ARG A 252 5.21 -10.81 -14.56
CA ARG A 252 3.81 -10.77 -14.99
C ARG A 252 2.95 -11.77 -14.23
N SER A 253 3.38 -13.04 -14.14
CA SER A 253 2.62 -14.08 -13.43
C SER A 253 2.50 -13.75 -11.94
N PHE A 254 3.58 -13.26 -11.33
CA PHE A 254 3.56 -12.80 -9.94
C PHE A 254 2.57 -11.65 -9.70
N ILE A 255 2.62 -10.59 -10.51
CA ILE A 255 1.69 -9.44 -10.41
C ILE A 255 0.25 -9.90 -10.55
N GLN A 256 -0.03 -10.77 -11.53
CA GLN A 256 -1.37 -11.34 -11.72
C GLN A 256 -1.85 -12.10 -10.48
N GLN A 257 -0.99 -12.93 -9.88
CA GLN A 257 -1.36 -13.67 -8.67
C GLN A 257 -1.56 -12.77 -7.45
N MET A 258 -0.79 -11.69 -7.31
CA MET A 258 -1.02 -10.65 -6.29
C MET A 258 -2.42 -10.04 -6.44
N MET A 259 -2.80 -9.63 -7.65
CA MET A 259 -4.13 -9.06 -7.93
C MET A 259 -5.25 -10.07 -7.66
N MET A 260 -5.06 -11.32 -8.10
CA MET A 260 -6.02 -12.40 -7.88
C MET A 260 -6.18 -12.73 -6.41
N MET A 261 -5.10 -12.71 -5.62
CA MET A 261 -5.16 -13.01 -4.18
C MET A 261 -5.73 -11.85 -3.37
N TYR A 262 -5.35 -10.60 -3.66
CA TYR A 262 -5.59 -9.49 -2.75
C TYR A 262 -6.46 -8.34 -3.28
N ASN A 263 -6.84 -8.35 -4.56
CA ASN A 263 -7.39 -7.22 -5.34
C ASN A 263 -6.29 -6.34 -5.96
N PRO A 264 -6.51 -5.74 -7.15
CA PRO A 264 -5.62 -4.73 -7.75
C PRO A 264 -5.16 -3.59 -6.81
N SER A 265 -5.93 -3.25 -5.78
CA SER A 265 -5.56 -2.21 -4.80
C SER A 265 -4.24 -2.45 -4.08
N ILE A 266 -3.67 -3.67 -4.11
CA ILE A 266 -2.41 -4.00 -3.45
C ILE A 266 -1.16 -3.59 -4.25
N LEU A 267 -1.27 -3.32 -5.55
CA LEU A 267 -0.09 -3.30 -6.40
C LEU A 267 0.92 -2.22 -6.02
N PHE A 268 0.48 -1.00 -5.70
CA PHE A 268 1.41 0.04 -5.23
C PHE A 268 1.99 -0.23 -3.84
N SER A 269 1.37 -1.10 -3.04
CA SER A 269 1.95 -1.54 -1.76
C SER A 269 3.25 -2.32 -1.93
N LEU A 270 3.52 -2.84 -3.12
CA LEU A 270 4.75 -3.56 -3.44
C LEU A 270 5.99 -2.65 -3.42
N GLU A 271 5.83 -1.34 -3.59
CA GLU A 271 6.98 -0.42 -3.68
C GLU A 271 6.72 0.92 -2.94
N SER A 272 5.57 1.08 -2.29
CA SER A 272 5.18 2.35 -1.65
C SER A 272 4.55 2.15 -0.28
N LEU A 273 5.22 2.67 0.76
CA LEU A 273 4.73 2.57 2.14
C LEU A 273 3.33 3.20 2.33
N PRO A 274 3.03 4.41 1.82
CA PRO A 274 1.69 4.98 1.97
C PRO A 274 0.57 4.07 1.43
N TYR A 275 0.81 3.41 0.30
CA TYR A 275 -0.17 2.48 -0.30
C TYR A 275 -0.18 1.13 0.43
N PHE A 276 0.93 0.69 1.01
CA PHE A 276 0.96 -0.45 1.92
C PHE A 276 0.12 -0.19 3.18
N LEU A 277 0.29 0.99 3.80
CA LEU A 277 -0.49 1.40 4.96
C LEU A 277 -1.99 1.55 4.63
N PHE A 278 -2.33 2.10 3.46
CA PHE A 278 -3.71 2.12 2.94
C PHE A 278 -4.35 0.72 2.97
N ASN A 279 -3.66 -0.29 2.48
CA ASN A 279 -4.20 -1.65 2.44
C ASN A 279 -4.38 -2.25 3.84
N ILE A 280 -3.44 -1.98 4.76
CA ILE A 280 -3.55 -2.37 6.17
C ILE A 280 -4.77 -1.71 6.83
N ILE A 281 -4.93 -0.41 6.64
CA ILE A 281 -6.00 0.37 7.26
C ILE A 281 -7.36 0.01 6.71
N SER A 282 -7.46 -0.25 5.40
CA SER A 282 -8.66 -0.78 4.78
C SER A 282 -9.14 -2.06 5.47
N VAL A 283 -8.22 -2.95 5.85
CA VAL A 283 -8.53 -4.16 6.62
C VAL A 283 -8.96 -3.81 8.03
N SER A 284 -8.17 -3.01 8.77
CA SER A 284 -8.46 -2.64 10.17
C SER A 284 -9.80 -1.91 10.35
N MET A 285 -10.22 -1.12 9.35
CA MET A 285 -11.51 -0.40 9.38
C MET A 285 -12.69 -1.24 8.91
N GLY A 286 -12.43 -2.38 8.27
CA GLY A 286 -13.45 -3.15 7.57
C GLY A 286 -14.02 -2.43 6.35
N ALA A 287 -13.17 -1.73 5.59
CA ALA A 287 -13.58 -0.93 4.43
C ALA A 287 -13.82 -1.79 3.17
N ASN A 288 -13.30 -3.02 3.11
CA ASN A 288 -13.44 -3.90 1.94
C ASN A 288 -12.92 -3.28 0.62
N LEU A 289 -11.91 -2.39 0.66
CA LEU A 289 -11.25 -1.85 -0.55
C LEU A 289 -10.20 -2.82 -1.13
N ASN A 290 -9.94 -3.91 -0.41
CA ASN A 290 -9.14 -5.05 -0.81
C ASN A 290 -9.86 -6.34 -0.43
N LYS A 291 -9.28 -7.51 -0.72
CA LYS A 291 -9.85 -8.81 -0.30
C LYS A 291 -9.64 -9.03 1.20
N GLN A 292 -10.39 -8.31 2.02
CA GLN A 292 -10.27 -8.25 3.48
C GLN A 292 -10.19 -9.65 4.11
N LYS A 293 -11.10 -10.57 3.75
CA LYS A 293 -11.11 -11.94 4.30
C LYS A 293 -9.79 -12.70 4.15
N ILE A 294 -8.98 -12.37 3.15
CA ILE A 294 -7.69 -13.03 2.89
C ILE A 294 -6.55 -12.32 3.64
N LEU A 295 -6.63 -10.99 3.77
CA LEU A 295 -5.63 -10.13 4.42
C LEU A 295 -5.77 -10.05 5.94
N GLU A 296 -7.00 -10.11 6.46
CA GLU A 296 -7.30 -9.96 7.88
C GLU A 296 -6.47 -10.90 8.77
N PRO A 297 -6.34 -12.20 8.48
CA PRO A 297 -5.49 -13.10 9.28
C PRO A 297 -3.99 -12.73 9.28
N ILE A 298 -3.54 -11.97 8.26
CA ILE A 298 -2.14 -11.53 8.12
C ILE A 298 -1.91 -10.23 8.89
N VAL A 299 -2.91 -9.35 8.85
CA VAL A 299 -2.79 -7.94 9.24
C VAL A 299 -3.27 -7.67 10.68
N GLU A 300 -4.32 -8.35 11.14
CA GLU A 300 -5.11 -7.99 12.33
C GLU A 300 -4.24 -7.66 13.56
N LYS A 301 -3.40 -8.61 14.00
CA LYS A 301 -2.58 -8.47 15.22
C LYS A 301 -1.57 -7.31 15.16
N ARG A 302 -1.06 -7.03 13.97
CA ARG A 302 0.07 -6.12 13.73
C ARG A 302 -0.38 -4.72 13.34
N SER A 303 -1.56 -4.61 12.73
CA SER A 303 -2.13 -3.35 12.26
C SER A 303 -2.35 -2.32 13.37
N THR A 304 -2.81 -2.76 14.54
CA THR A 304 -3.02 -1.88 15.70
C THR A 304 -1.72 -1.22 16.15
N LEU A 305 -0.61 -1.96 16.16
CA LEU A 305 0.70 -1.43 16.57
C LEU A 305 1.23 -0.40 15.57
N ILE A 306 1.06 -0.67 14.27
CA ILE A 306 1.38 0.27 13.20
C ILE A 306 0.52 1.53 13.35
N TYR A 307 -0.78 1.37 13.56
CA TYR A 307 -1.72 2.47 13.66
C TYR A 307 -1.44 3.38 14.85
N LEU A 308 -1.09 2.81 16.01
CA LEU A 308 -0.69 3.58 17.19
C LEU A 308 0.53 4.46 16.92
N GLU A 309 1.53 3.97 16.18
CA GLU A 309 2.68 4.82 15.79
C GLU A 309 2.26 5.97 14.87
N LEU A 310 1.31 5.73 13.96
CA LEU A 310 0.80 6.78 13.07
C LEU A 310 0.09 7.91 13.82
N THR A 311 -0.55 7.61 14.95
CA THR A 311 -1.22 8.61 15.81
C THR A 311 -0.30 9.44 16.69
N ARG A 312 0.99 9.08 16.79
CA ARG A 312 1.98 9.74 17.66
C ARG A 312 2.82 10.81 16.95
N ILE A 313 2.60 11.01 15.66
CA ILE A 313 3.31 11.96 14.80
C ILE A 313 2.52 13.26 14.73
#